data_AF-A0A382TT43-F1
#
_entry.id   AF-A0A382TT43-F1
#
_cell.length_a   1.000
_cell.length_b   1.000
_cell.length_c   1.000
_cell.angle_alpha   90.00
_cell.angle_beta   90.00
_cell.angle_gamma   90.00
#
_symmetry.space_group_name_H-M   'P 1'
#
loop_
_entity.id
_entity.type
_entity.pdbx_description
1 polymer ?
#
loop_
_entity_poly.entity_id
_entity_poly.type
_entity_poly.pdbx_seq_one_letter_code
_entity_poly.pdbx_strand_id
1 'polypeptide(L)'
;MGWGPNEMGGYHYWGGKKDYVEMLELDGHVVFVVSVGPVSSNWERAIEVYYQLKGGQVDYGRNHSEKFNIIQKPEGKSYEAMYPEWDENHPIHIIGHSMGGQTARMLNYLLTQEIFEDEENKVREQSDLLGGAQRNLIKSITAISAPHNGTTLTEVVTKTIPFIQYFVGIAGVVGTQF
;
A
#
# COMPACT_ATOMS: atom_id res chain seq x y z
N MET A 1 9.51 0.62 9.72
CA MET A 1 8.54 -0.38 9.24
C MET A 1 7.17 -0.06 9.82
N GLY A 2 6.09 -0.48 9.15
CA GLY A 2 4.72 -0.31 9.62
C GLY A 2 4.06 -1.65 9.87
N TRP A 3 2.94 -1.61 10.58
CA TRP A 3 2.14 -2.77 10.96
C TRP A 3 0.66 -2.39 11.05
N GLY A 4 -0.23 -3.34 10.83
CA GLY A 4 -1.68 -3.21 10.95
C GLY A 4 -2.19 -3.24 12.40
N PRO A 5 -3.47 -2.92 12.64
CA PRO A 5 -4.04 -2.78 13.99
C PRO A 5 -3.85 -4.00 14.91
N ASN A 6 -3.86 -5.21 14.36
CA ASN A 6 -3.84 -6.46 15.13
C ASN A 6 -2.44 -7.10 15.25
N GLU A 7 -1.39 -6.41 14.80
CA GLU A 7 -0.09 -7.05 14.59
C GLU A 7 0.90 -6.87 15.75
N MET A 8 0.62 -5.95 16.69
CA MET A 8 1.53 -5.61 17.81
C MET A 8 0.83 -5.57 19.19
N GLY A 9 -0.14 -6.46 19.42
CA GLY A 9 -0.69 -6.72 20.75
C GLY A 9 -1.24 -5.48 21.48
N GLY A 10 -1.96 -4.60 20.76
CA GLY A 10 -2.54 -3.36 21.31
C GLY A 10 -1.65 -2.13 21.24
N TYR A 11 -0.49 -2.21 20.57
CA TYR A 11 0.32 -1.03 20.25
C TYR A 11 0.04 -0.56 18.82
N HIS A 12 -0.72 0.52 18.69
CA HIS A 12 -1.20 1.05 17.41
C HIS A 12 -0.08 1.74 16.65
N TYR A 13 0.04 1.48 15.35
CA TYR A 13 0.96 2.23 14.50
C TYR A 13 0.61 3.73 14.51
N TRP A 14 -0.68 4.04 14.45
CA TRP A 14 -1.24 5.39 14.54
C TRP A 14 -1.64 5.73 15.99
N GLY A 15 -0.66 6.07 16.82
CA GLY A 15 -0.89 6.62 18.17
C GLY A 15 -0.23 5.86 19.33
N GLY A 16 0.42 4.73 19.05
CA GLY A 16 1.15 3.95 20.05
C GLY A 16 0.22 3.36 21.11
N LYS A 17 0.26 3.89 22.34
CA LYS A 17 -0.65 3.49 23.43
C LYS A 17 -2.04 4.13 23.33
N LYS A 18 -2.21 5.11 22.45
CA LYS A 18 -3.49 5.71 22.11
C LYS A 18 -3.91 5.18 20.74
N ASP A 19 -5.20 5.00 20.55
CA ASP A 19 -5.75 4.71 19.22
C ASP A 19 -6.21 6.02 18.58
N TYR A 20 -5.40 6.59 17.68
CA TYR A 20 -5.80 7.80 16.95
C TYR A 20 -6.86 7.51 15.89
N VAL A 21 -7.00 6.25 15.44
CA VAL A 21 -8.05 5.85 14.51
C VAL A 21 -9.38 5.90 15.23
N GLU A 22 -9.49 5.24 16.39
CA GLU A 22 -10.70 5.27 17.22
C GLU A 22 -11.08 6.70 17.61
N MET A 23 -10.11 7.56 17.96
CA MET A 23 -10.40 8.97 18.29
C MET A 23 -11.01 9.73 17.11
N LEU A 24 -10.49 9.55 15.89
CA LEU A 24 -11.04 10.20 14.70
C LEU A 24 -12.43 9.67 14.34
N GLU A 25 -12.65 8.37 14.52
CA GLU A 25 -13.96 7.74 14.31
C GLU A 25 -15.01 8.27 15.31
N LEU A 26 -14.64 8.40 16.59
CA LEU A 26 -15.48 9.00 17.63
C LEU A 26 -15.81 10.47 17.35
N ASP A 27 -14.90 11.20 16.69
CA ASP A 27 -15.11 12.57 16.22
C ASP A 27 -15.98 12.64 14.93
N GLY A 28 -16.42 11.49 14.41
CA GLY A 28 -17.33 11.39 13.26
C GLY A 28 -16.64 11.31 11.91
N HIS A 29 -15.34 11.02 11.86
CA HIS A 29 -14.61 10.79 10.62
C HIS A 29 -14.64 9.31 10.21
N VAL A 30 -14.84 9.03 8.93
CA VAL A 30 -14.64 7.68 8.38
C VAL A 30 -13.16 7.48 8.13
N VAL A 31 -12.55 6.49 8.79
CA VAL A 31 -11.12 6.21 8.69
C VAL A 31 -10.91 4.77 8.22
N PHE A 32 -10.08 4.60 7.18
CA PHE A 32 -9.66 3.28 6.71
C PHE A 32 -8.18 3.09 6.99
N VAL A 33 -7.82 1.97 7.61
CA VAL A 33 -6.43 1.61 7.89
C VAL A 33 -6.03 0.43 7.00
N VAL A 34 -5.15 0.71 6.04
CA VAL A 34 -4.59 -0.32 5.16
C VAL A 34 -3.30 -0.91 5.75
N SER A 35 -3.11 -2.21 5.56
CA SER A 35 -1.87 -2.92 5.92
C SER A 35 -1.18 -3.41 4.65
N VAL A 36 0.04 -2.96 4.39
CA VAL A 36 0.80 -3.30 3.17
C VAL A 36 2.15 -3.86 3.52
N GLY A 37 2.75 -4.57 2.56
CA GLY A 37 4.04 -5.22 2.74
C GLY A 37 5.09 -4.28 3.37
N PRO A 38 5.71 -4.65 4.52
CA PRO A 38 6.60 -3.77 5.25
C PRO A 38 7.93 -3.50 4.53
N VAL A 39 8.29 -4.35 3.56
CA VAL A 39 9.52 -4.29 2.76
C VAL A 39 9.29 -4.38 1.25
N SER A 40 8.04 -4.45 0.79
CA SER A 40 7.68 -4.48 -0.63
C SER A 40 7.95 -3.12 -1.31
N SER A 41 8.05 -3.11 -2.63
CA SER A 41 8.23 -1.89 -3.41
C SER A 41 7.04 -0.95 -3.29
N ASN A 42 7.22 0.34 -3.61
CA ASN A 42 6.09 1.28 -3.65
C ASN A 42 5.05 0.90 -4.71
N TRP A 43 5.45 0.20 -5.78
CA TRP A 43 4.53 -0.31 -6.81
C TRP A 43 3.59 -1.36 -6.21
N GLU A 44 4.16 -2.42 -5.63
CA GLU A 44 3.39 -3.51 -5.02
C GLU A 44 2.50 -2.99 -3.88
N ARG A 45 3.06 -2.15 -2.99
CA ARG A 45 2.30 -1.55 -1.88
C ARG A 45 1.13 -0.70 -2.38
N ALA A 46 1.30 0.08 -3.45
CA ALA A 46 0.23 0.91 -3.98
C ALA A 46 -0.92 0.06 -4.54
N ILE A 47 -0.58 -1.04 -5.24
CA ILE A 47 -1.55 -2.01 -5.75
C ILE A 47 -2.29 -2.69 -4.58
N GLU A 48 -1.57 -3.10 -3.53
CA GLU A 48 -2.18 -3.66 -2.31
C GLU A 48 -3.16 -2.68 -1.64
N VAL A 49 -2.82 -1.38 -1.55
CA VAL A 49 -3.75 -0.34 -1.04
C VAL A 49 -5.00 -0.28 -1.90
N TYR A 50 -4.86 -0.28 -3.23
CA TYR A 50 -6.01 -0.22 -4.14
C TYR A 50 -6.97 -1.39 -3.89
N TYR A 51 -6.46 -2.62 -3.86
CA TYR A 51 -7.32 -3.79 -3.70
C TYR A 51 -7.89 -3.92 -2.28
N GLN A 52 -7.23 -3.42 -1.23
CA GLN A 52 -7.84 -3.33 0.11
C GLN A 52 -9.03 -2.37 0.14
N LEU A 53 -8.94 -1.22 -0.54
CA LEU A 53 -10.03 -0.25 -0.58
C LEU A 53 -11.15 -0.68 -1.52
N LYS A 54 -10.80 -1.07 -2.75
CA LYS A 54 -11.75 -1.38 -3.82
C LYS A 54 -12.26 -2.82 -3.80
N GLY A 55 -11.54 -3.72 -3.12
CA GLY A 55 -11.79 -5.16 -3.11
C GLY A 55 -11.22 -5.88 -4.34
N GLY A 56 -11.10 -7.20 -4.22
CA GLY A 56 -10.67 -8.09 -5.30
C GLY A 56 -9.29 -8.71 -5.08
N GLN A 57 -8.87 -9.50 -6.07
CA GLN A 57 -7.58 -10.19 -6.09
C GLN A 57 -6.46 -9.24 -6.54
N VAL A 58 -5.41 -9.14 -5.73
CA VAL A 58 -4.19 -8.38 -6.10
C VAL A 58 -3.62 -8.88 -7.42
N ASP A 59 -3.31 -7.94 -8.30
CA ASP A 59 -2.64 -8.14 -9.58
C ASP A 59 -1.52 -7.10 -9.74
N TYR A 60 -0.28 -7.53 -9.59
CA TYR A 60 0.90 -6.65 -9.68
C TYR A 60 1.25 -6.23 -11.12
N GLY A 61 0.51 -6.72 -12.12
CA GLY A 61 0.77 -6.50 -13.54
C GLY A 61 1.75 -7.51 -14.10
N ARG A 62 1.51 -7.98 -15.33
CA ARG A 62 2.28 -9.06 -15.94
C ARG A 62 3.72 -8.65 -16.19
N ASN A 63 3.93 -7.52 -16.86
CA ASN A 63 5.27 -7.06 -17.24
C ASN A 63 6.14 -6.77 -16.01
N HIS A 64 5.56 -6.14 -14.98
CA HIS A 64 6.24 -5.93 -13.70
C HIS A 64 6.65 -7.25 -13.05
N SER A 65 5.73 -8.21 -13.03
CA SER A 65 5.95 -9.50 -12.38
C SER A 65 7.03 -10.33 -13.06
N GLU A 66 7.03 -10.38 -14.40
CA GLU A 66 8.07 -11.04 -15.19
C GLU A 66 9.44 -10.36 -15.00
N LYS A 67 9.47 -9.02 -15.04
CA LYS A 67 10.71 -8.24 -14.89
C LYS A 67 11.39 -8.41 -13.53
N PHE A 68 10.60 -8.44 -12.45
CA PHE A 68 11.11 -8.54 -11.08
C PHE A 68 11.04 -9.96 -10.50
N ASN A 69 10.59 -10.95 -11.30
CA ASN A 69 10.46 -12.35 -10.92
C ASN A 69 9.63 -12.54 -9.63
N ILE A 70 8.43 -11.93 -9.61
CA ILE A 70 7.45 -12.06 -8.53
C ILE A 70 6.16 -12.72 -9.06
N ILE A 71 5.33 -13.24 -8.15
CA ILE A 71 4.02 -13.81 -8.52
C ILE A 71 3.06 -12.68 -8.82
N GLN A 72 2.50 -12.62 -10.04
CA GLN A 72 1.58 -11.55 -10.45
C GLN A 72 0.31 -11.47 -9.60
N LYS A 73 -0.34 -12.62 -9.36
CA LYS A 73 -1.55 -12.74 -8.55
C LYS A 73 -1.29 -13.73 -7.41
N PRO A 74 -0.68 -13.28 -6.30
CA PRO A 74 -0.36 -14.18 -5.20
C PRO A 74 -1.63 -14.73 -4.55
N GLU A 75 -1.64 -16.05 -4.30
CA GLU A 75 -2.71 -16.73 -3.59
C GLU A 75 -2.86 -16.15 -2.17
N GLY A 76 -4.10 -15.97 -1.71
CA GLY A 76 -4.41 -15.40 -0.39
C GLY A 76 -4.46 -13.87 -0.35
N LYS A 77 -3.98 -13.15 -1.37
CA LYS A 77 -4.12 -11.68 -1.45
C LYS A 77 -5.38 -11.25 -2.21
N SER A 78 -6.53 -11.69 -1.72
CA SER A 78 -7.84 -11.24 -2.18
C SER A 78 -8.57 -10.58 -1.03
N TYR A 79 -9.03 -9.36 -1.24
CA TYR A 79 -9.57 -8.51 -0.17
C TYR A 79 -11.07 -8.25 -0.38
N GLU A 80 -11.80 -8.23 0.72
CA GLU A 80 -13.10 -7.56 0.75
C GLU A 80 -12.89 -6.04 0.72
N ALA A 81 -13.73 -5.32 -0.02
CA ALA A 81 -13.59 -3.89 -0.18
C ALA A 81 -13.88 -3.16 1.14
N MET A 82 -12.88 -2.43 1.67
CA MET A 82 -13.10 -1.54 2.82
C MET A 82 -14.00 -0.35 2.47
N TYR A 83 -13.97 0.09 1.21
CA TYR A 83 -14.77 1.23 0.72
C TYR A 83 -15.34 0.94 -0.68
N PRO A 84 -16.38 0.10 -0.78
CA PRO A 84 -16.96 -0.34 -2.06
C PRO A 84 -17.40 0.81 -2.98
N GLU A 85 -17.91 1.89 -2.40
CA GLU A 85 -18.38 3.09 -3.09
C GLU A 85 -17.26 4.02 -3.57
N TRP A 86 -15.97 3.68 -3.35
CA TRP A 86 -14.84 4.51 -3.75
C TRP A 86 -14.84 4.82 -5.25
N ASP A 87 -15.12 6.07 -5.59
CA ASP A 87 -15.15 6.58 -6.97
C ASP A 87 -14.82 8.09 -7.00
N GLU A 88 -15.02 8.73 -8.15
CA GLU A 88 -14.76 10.17 -8.35
C GLU A 88 -15.69 11.10 -7.55
N ASN A 89 -16.87 10.62 -7.16
CA ASN A 89 -17.83 11.36 -6.32
C ASN A 89 -17.60 11.09 -4.83
N HIS A 90 -16.91 9.99 -4.52
CA HIS A 90 -16.57 9.53 -3.19
C HIS A 90 -15.04 9.44 -3.01
N PRO A 91 -14.26 10.52 -3.24
CA PRO A 91 -12.81 10.44 -3.21
C PRO A 91 -12.26 10.33 -1.78
N ILE A 92 -11.06 9.79 -1.65
CA ILE A 92 -10.39 9.62 -0.36
C ILE A 92 -9.32 10.68 -0.09
N HIS A 93 -9.04 10.92 1.19
CA HIS A 93 -7.85 11.64 1.64
C HIS A 93 -6.81 10.63 2.13
N ILE A 94 -5.60 10.65 1.57
CA ILE A 94 -4.54 9.73 1.97
C ILE A 94 -3.58 10.42 2.94
N ILE A 95 -3.36 9.81 4.10
CA ILE A 95 -2.32 10.22 5.05
C ILE A 95 -1.24 9.13 5.08
N GLY A 96 -0.05 9.45 4.57
CA GLY A 96 1.06 8.50 4.46
C GLY A 96 2.23 8.89 5.37
N HIS A 97 2.52 8.09 6.38
CA HIS A 97 3.73 8.24 7.19
C HIS A 97 4.92 7.48 6.58
N SER A 98 6.12 8.08 6.60
CA SER A 98 7.35 7.49 6.09
C SER A 98 7.21 7.00 4.64
N MET A 99 7.57 5.76 4.32
CA MET A 99 7.39 5.18 2.99
C MET A 99 5.94 5.20 2.51
N GLY A 100 4.96 5.26 3.42
CA GLY A 100 3.54 5.43 3.08
C GLY A 100 3.26 6.68 2.25
N GLY A 101 4.02 7.77 2.44
CA GLY A 101 3.90 8.96 1.60
C GLY A 101 4.36 8.74 0.15
N GLN A 102 5.35 7.87 -0.09
CA GLN A 102 5.75 7.48 -1.45
C GLN A 102 4.75 6.50 -2.05
N THR A 103 4.23 5.56 -1.25
CA THR A 103 3.18 4.63 -1.67
C THR A 103 1.92 5.39 -2.11
N ALA A 104 1.50 6.42 -1.36
CA ALA A 104 0.38 7.28 -1.72
C ALA A 104 0.56 7.98 -3.08
N ARG A 105 1.76 8.51 -3.34
CA ARG A 105 2.10 9.12 -4.63
C ARG A 105 2.12 8.10 -5.76
N MET A 106 2.60 6.89 -5.50
CA MET A 106 2.59 5.80 -6.48
C MET A 106 1.16 5.36 -6.80
N LEU A 107 0.28 5.22 -5.81
CA LEU A 107 -1.13 4.91 -6.06
C LEU A 107 -1.79 5.96 -6.95
N ASN A 108 -1.57 7.26 -6.68
CA ASN A 108 -2.10 8.31 -7.54
C ASN A 108 -1.53 8.25 -8.96
N TYR A 109 -0.26 7.87 -9.13
CA TYR A 109 0.30 7.63 -10.45
C TYR A 109 -0.42 6.48 -11.16
N LEU A 110 -0.54 5.31 -10.52
CA LEU A 110 -1.21 4.14 -11.09
C LEU A 110 -2.67 4.42 -11.46
N LEU A 111 -3.41 5.13 -10.61
CA LEU A 111 -4.80 5.51 -10.88
C LEU A 111 -4.95 6.46 -12.07
N THR A 112 -3.93 7.26 -12.41
CA THR A 112 -4.07 8.31 -13.43
C THR A 112 -3.42 7.97 -14.76
N GLN A 113 -2.69 6.86 -14.84
CA GLN A 113 -1.98 6.40 -16.03
C GLN A 113 -2.57 5.10 -16.56
N GLU A 114 -2.40 4.87 -17.85
CA GLU A 114 -2.62 3.55 -18.46
C GLU A 114 -1.26 2.86 -18.58
N ILE A 115 -1.13 1.69 -17.97
CA ILE A 115 0.07 0.85 -18.00
C ILE A 115 -0.09 -0.20 -19.10
N PHE A 116 1.00 -0.43 -19.83
CA PHE A 116 1.04 -1.38 -20.93
C PHE A 116 1.80 -2.63 -20.53
N GLU A 117 1.20 -3.78 -20.79
CA GLU A 117 1.87 -5.08 -20.74
C GLU A 117 2.96 -5.14 -21.82
N ASP A 118 2.63 -4.64 -23.02
CA ASP A 118 3.55 -4.50 -24.15
C ASP A 118 3.47 -3.06 -24.70
N GLU A 119 4.53 -2.29 -24.48
CA GLU A 119 4.61 -0.88 -24.93
C GLU A 119 4.75 -0.74 -26.45
N GLU A 120 5.38 -1.70 -27.12
CA GLU A 120 5.65 -1.68 -28.57
C GLU A 120 4.36 -1.94 -29.34
N ASN A 121 3.61 -2.97 -28.91
CA ASN A 121 2.33 -3.34 -29.52
C ASN A 121 1.11 -2.64 -28.91
N LYS A 122 1.32 -1.76 -27.92
CA LYS A 122 0.26 -1.01 -27.20
C LYS A 122 -0.79 -1.92 -26.57
N VAL A 123 -0.37 -3.09 -26.08
CA VAL A 123 -1.24 -4.00 -25.32
C VAL A 123 -1.30 -3.50 -23.89
N ARG A 124 -2.49 -3.09 -23.45
CA ARG A 124 -2.74 -2.62 -22.08
C ARG A 124 -2.65 -3.78 -21.09
N GLU A 125 -2.22 -3.48 -19.87
CA GLU A 125 -2.40 -4.41 -18.75
C GLU A 125 -3.89 -4.75 -18.60
N GLN A 126 -4.17 -5.98 -18.16
CA GLN A 126 -5.55 -6.48 -18.06
C GLN A 126 -6.19 -6.20 -16.70
N SER A 127 -5.42 -5.78 -15.70
CA SER A 127 -5.95 -5.49 -14.37
C SER A 127 -6.73 -4.18 -14.33
N ASP A 128 -7.78 -4.13 -13.51
CA ASP A 128 -8.68 -2.97 -13.42
C ASP A 128 -7.94 -1.66 -13.04
N LEU A 129 -6.89 -1.77 -12.24
CA LEU A 129 -6.06 -0.63 -11.85
C LEU A 129 -5.06 -0.22 -12.93
N LEU A 130 -4.37 -1.17 -13.56
CA LEU A 130 -3.22 -0.86 -14.42
C LEU A 130 -3.64 -0.58 -15.87
N GLY A 131 -4.68 -1.24 -16.36
CA GLY A 131 -5.11 -1.14 -17.76
C GLY A 131 -5.90 0.13 -18.11
N GLY A 132 -6.34 0.90 -17.12
CA GLY A 132 -7.22 2.04 -17.31
C GLY A 132 -6.93 3.18 -16.33
N ALA A 133 -7.34 4.39 -16.70
CA ALA A 133 -7.22 5.56 -15.83
C ALA A 133 -8.52 5.81 -15.04
N GLN A 134 -8.42 5.85 -13.73
CA GLN A 134 -9.47 6.16 -12.76
C GLN A 134 -9.14 7.50 -12.07
N ARG A 135 -9.57 8.60 -12.68
CA ARG A 135 -9.22 9.96 -12.23
C ARG A 135 -10.08 10.41 -11.06
N ASN A 136 -9.60 11.39 -10.31
CA ASN A 136 -10.31 12.04 -9.21
C ASN A 136 -10.67 11.15 -8.01
N LEU A 137 -10.15 9.93 -7.91
CA LEU A 137 -10.37 9.04 -6.76
C LEU A 137 -9.63 9.49 -5.48
N ILE A 138 -8.60 10.34 -5.60
CA ILE A 138 -7.83 10.89 -4.47
C ILE A 138 -8.03 12.40 -4.39
N LYS A 139 -8.55 12.88 -3.25
CA LYS A 139 -8.80 14.29 -2.99
C LYS A 139 -7.55 15.02 -2.47
N SER A 140 -6.78 14.37 -1.61
CA SER A 140 -5.51 14.91 -1.11
C SER A 140 -4.53 13.82 -0.69
N ILE A 141 -3.25 14.17 -0.71
CA ILE A 141 -2.17 13.35 -0.14
C ILE A 141 -1.43 14.20 0.89
N THR A 142 -1.44 13.75 2.14
CA THR A 142 -0.63 14.31 3.24
C THR A 142 0.48 13.33 3.57
N ALA A 143 1.73 13.73 3.34
CA ALA A 143 2.90 12.90 3.63
C ALA A 143 3.60 13.40 4.92
N ILE A 144 3.80 12.50 5.89
CA ILE A 144 4.45 12.81 7.17
C ILE A 144 5.79 12.08 7.20
N SER A 145 6.90 12.83 7.28
CA SER A 145 8.25 12.25 7.36
C SER A 145 8.59 11.29 6.21
N ALA A 146 8.01 11.53 5.02
CA ALA A 146 8.22 10.65 3.87
C ALA A 146 9.58 10.89 3.20
N PRO A 147 10.36 9.85 2.90
CA PRO A 147 11.67 9.98 2.26
C PRO A 147 11.50 10.21 0.75
N HIS A 148 10.87 11.31 0.33
CA HIS A 148 10.61 11.60 -1.08
C HIS A 148 11.88 11.65 -1.95
N ASN A 149 13.02 11.98 -1.34
CA ASN A 149 14.35 12.00 -1.98
C ASN A 149 15.24 10.83 -1.50
N GLY A 150 14.63 9.76 -0.99
CA GLY A 150 15.35 8.67 -0.33
C GLY A 150 15.85 9.03 1.07
N THR A 151 16.68 8.15 1.62
CA THR A 151 17.35 8.35 2.91
C THR A 151 18.74 7.73 2.86
N THR A 152 19.74 8.40 3.41
CA THR A 152 21.10 7.82 3.54
C THR A 152 21.12 6.58 4.45
N LEU A 153 20.08 6.40 5.27
CA LEU A 153 19.95 5.24 6.14
C LEU A 153 19.87 3.91 5.36
N THR A 154 19.34 3.89 4.13
CA THR A 154 19.29 2.64 3.33
C THR A 154 20.67 2.14 2.94
N GLU A 155 21.63 3.04 2.70
CA GLU A 155 23.02 2.69 2.41
C GLU A 155 23.75 2.12 3.64
N VAL A 156 23.32 2.50 4.85
CA VAL A 156 23.87 2.02 6.12
C VAL A 156 23.21 0.70 6.54
N VAL A 157 21.90 0.56 6.34
CA VAL A 157 21.13 -0.64 6.75
C VAL A 157 21.55 -1.90 5.99
N THR A 158 21.89 -1.79 4.71
CA THR A 158 22.41 -2.93 3.91
C THR A 158 23.74 -3.48 4.42
N LYS A 159 24.47 -2.72 5.25
CA LYS A 159 25.77 -3.14 5.80
C LYS A 159 25.74 -3.55 7.27
N THR A 160 24.70 -3.26 8.07
CA THR A 160 24.93 -3.28 9.54
C THR A 160 23.78 -3.62 10.52
N ILE A 161 22.50 -3.91 10.17
CA ILE A 161 21.49 -4.11 11.27
C ILE A 161 20.53 -5.32 11.15
N PRO A 162 20.41 -6.16 12.22
CA PRO A 162 19.44 -7.27 12.38
C PRO A 162 17.96 -6.85 12.60
N PHE A 163 17.59 -5.60 12.34
CA PHE A 163 16.24 -5.06 12.59
C PHE A 163 15.19 -5.73 11.71
N ILE A 164 15.52 -6.08 10.46
CA ILE A 164 14.62 -6.82 9.56
C ILE A 164 14.29 -8.21 10.13
N GLN A 165 15.27 -8.89 10.73
CA GLN A 165 15.09 -10.25 11.27
C GLN A 165 14.13 -10.27 12.48
N TYR A 166 14.17 -9.26 13.35
CA TYR A 166 13.27 -9.16 14.50
C TYR A 166 11.79 -9.11 14.08
N PHE A 167 11.46 -8.38 13.01
CA PHE A 167 10.08 -8.24 12.55
C PHE A 167 9.63 -9.34 11.59
N VAL A 168 10.51 -9.92 10.77
CA VAL A 168 10.21 -11.16 10.04
C VAL A 168 9.86 -12.28 11.04
N GLY A 169 10.57 -12.35 12.16
CA GLY A 169 10.24 -13.25 13.27
C GLY A 169 8.87 -12.99 13.88
N ILE A 170 8.50 -11.73 14.12
CA ILE A 170 7.18 -11.37 14.67
C ILE A 170 6.06 -11.65 13.65
N ALA A 171 6.20 -11.27 12.39
CA ALA A 171 5.22 -11.54 11.32
C ALA A 171 4.98 -13.05 11.13
N GLY A 172 6.06 -13.86 11.19
CA GLY A 172 5.96 -15.31 11.12
C GLY A 172 5.29 -15.97 12.34
N VAL A 173 5.32 -15.33 13.51
CA VAL A 173 4.66 -15.82 14.75
C VAL A 173 3.20 -15.34 14.85
N VAL A 174 2.89 -14.15 14.33
CA VAL A 174 1.55 -13.54 14.39
C VAL A 174 0.64 -14.00 13.23
N GLY A 175 1.17 -14.75 12.25
CA GLY A 175 0.38 -15.32 11.17
C GLY A 175 -0.13 -14.29 10.16
N THR A 176 0.57 -13.16 10.03
CA THR A 176 0.20 -12.08 9.12
C THR A 176 0.46 -12.52 7.67
N GLN A 177 -0.60 -12.69 6.88
CA GLN A 177 -0.51 -12.87 5.43
C GLN A 177 -0.37 -11.49 4.78
N PHE A 178 0.87 -11.01 4.66
CA PHE A 178 1.16 -9.80 3.87
C PHE A 178 1.22 -10.10 2.39
#